data_AF-A0A8S1X6V7-F1
#
_entry.id   AF-A0A8S1X6V7-F1
#
_cell.length_a   1.000
_cell.length_b   1.000
_cell.length_c   1.000
_cell.angle_alpha   90.00
_cell.angle_beta   90.00
_cell.angle_gamma   90.00
#
_symmetry.space_group_name_H-M   'P 1'
#
loop_
_entity.id
_entity.type
_entity.pdbx_description
1 polymer ?
#
loop_
_entity_poly.entity_id
_entity_poly.type
_entity_poly.pdbx_seq_one_letter_code
_entity_poly.pdbx_strand_id
1 'polypeptide(L)'
;MKRTQRKFSKCVEDEMHSDSSRQESDSEFIITETSESEKLKSKSFWSLKGLSFQIKTLVKELKSTTYKVLANILIEKLQNELQKIHSTERRKEIQNLKRRVYDAINVMVAMGVLEKDKKQISFHEQKDKEVVNFQKEQVRTKLEILKEKRKKLTKATLTYMMYKQLTQRNQQMKMESESILYTPVFAFSVQVFDNDLCMQQKNGKKLIIKSKQPIYIYSELEVLQKILN
;
A
#
# COMPACT_ATOMS: atom_id res chain seq x y z
N MET A 1 -60.00 23.25 8.38
CA MET A 1 -59.77 21.87 8.87
C MET A 1 -58.27 21.59 8.92
N LYS A 2 -57.77 21.22 10.11
CA LYS A 2 -56.54 20.45 10.46
C LYS A 2 -55.23 20.86 9.72
N ARG A 3 -54.36 21.72 10.26
CA ARG A 3 -53.36 21.50 11.34
C ARG A 3 -52.65 20.15 11.27
N THR A 4 -51.37 20.13 10.87
CA THR A 4 -50.38 19.18 11.41
C THR A 4 -49.02 19.87 11.45
N GLN A 5 -48.55 20.10 12.68
CA GLN A 5 -47.24 20.66 13.01
C GLN A 5 -46.19 19.55 12.89
N ARG A 6 -45.02 19.84 12.31
CA ARG A 6 -43.80 19.06 12.57
C ARG A 6 -42.81 19.96 13.31
N LYS A 7 -42.70 19.71 14.61
CA LYS A 7 -41.62 20.20 15.47
C LYS A 7 -40.34 19.45 15.09
N PHE A 8 -39.25 20.17 14.84
CA PHE A 8 -37.90 19.63 14.96
C PHE A 8 -37.13 20.54 15.92
N SER A 9 -36.86 20.00 17.11
CA SER A 9 -36.05 20.60 18.16
C SER A 9 -34.56 20.37 17.89
N LYS A 10 -33.76 21.28 18.45
CA LYS A 10 -32.32 21.47 18.24
C LYS A 10 -31.52 20.97 19.47
N CYS A 11 -30.33 20.40 19.19
CA CYS A 11 -29.08 20.26 19.97
C CYS A 11 -29.11 19.71 21.42
N VAL A 12 -28.43 18.59 21.71
CA VAL A 12 -27.04 18.42 22.23
C VAL A 12 -26.90 18.80 23.71
N GLU A 13 -26.57 17.82 24.55
CA GLU A 13 -25.62 17.97 25.64
C GLU A 13 -24.65 16.77 25.65
N ASP A 14 -23.37 17.10 25.80
CA ASP A 14 -22.22 16.24 26.03
C ASP A 14 -22.25 15.69 27.46
N GLU A 15 -21.88 14.41 27.64
CA GLU A 15 -21.13 14.01 28.83
C GLU A 15 -19.93 13.17 28.41
N MET A 16 -18.77 13.75 28.66
CA MET A 16 -17.45 13.20 28.47
C MET A 16 -16.99 12.64 29.81
N HIS A 17 -17.02 11.32 29.98
CA HIS A 17 -16.33 10.67 31.09
C HIS A 17 -15.05 10.00 30.62
N SER A 18 -13.99 10.40 31.29
CA SER A 18 -12.60 10.02 31.17
C SER A 18 -12.30 8.68 31.85
N ASP A 19 -11.35 7.99 31.22
CA ASP A 19 -10.20 7.31 31.84
C ASP A 19 -10.23 5.79 32.16
N SER A 20 -9.11 5.21 31.72
CA SER A 20 -8.31 4.16 32.33
C SER A 20 -8.65 2.67 32.19
N SER A 21 -7.59 1.97 31.72
CA SER A 21 -7.20 0.59 32.00
C SER A 21 -7.95 -0.56 31.33
N ARG A 22 -7.51 -0.92 30.11
CA ARG A 22 -7.49 -2.33 29.68
C ARG A 22 -6.05 -2.82 29.70
N GLN A 23 -5.74 -3.60 30.72
CA GLN A 23 -4.52 -4.41 30.78
C GLN A 23 -4.55 -5.39 29.61
N GLU A 24 -3.58 -5.27 28.71
CA GLU A 24 -3.20 -6.34 27.79
C GLU A 24 -2.54 -7.44 28.65
N SER A 25 -3.28 -8.51 28.90
CA SER A 25 -2.68 -9.75 29.41
C SER A 25 -2.15 -10.54 28.22
N ASP A 26 -0.82 -10.55 28.08
CA ASP A 26 -0.06 -11.47 27.25
C ASP A 26 -0.42 -12.91 27.65
N SER A 27 -1.41 -13.47 26.95
CA SER A 27 -1.67 -14.90 26.99
C SER A 27 -0.68 -15.56 26.03
N GLU A 28 0.48 -15.92 26.57
CA GLU A 28 1.42 -16.83 25.92
C GLU A 28 0.65 -18.09 25.49
N PHE A 29 0.38 -18.19 24.19
CA PHE A 29 -0.18 -19.38 23.59
C PHE A 29 0.92 -20.44 23.55
N ILE A 30 1.02 -21.25 24.61
CA ILE A 30 1.84 -22.45 24.61
C ILE A 30 1.22 -23.41 23.59
N ILE A 31 1.79 -23.43 22.39
CA ILE A 31 1.52 -24.48 21.40
C ILE A 31 2.15 -25.76 21.95
N THR A 32 1.33 -26.61 22.55
CA THR A 32 1.69 -28.01 22.74
C THR A 32 1.89 -28.62 21.35
N GLU A 33 3.15 -28.79 20.94
CA GLU A 33 3.53 -29.46 19.70
C GLU A 33 3.03 -30.91 19.73
N THR A 34 1.88 -31.14 19.10
CA THR A 34 1.39 -32.47 18.81
C THR A 34 2.05 -32.97 17.52
N SER A 35 2.40 -34.26 17.50
CA SER A 35 3.09 -35.01 16.44
C SER A 35 2.43 -34.98 15.04
N GLU A 36 1.21 -34.43 14.93
CA GLU A 36 0.52 -34.19 13.66
C GLU A 36 1.00 -32.93 12.94
N SER A 37 1.35 -31.89 13.69
CA SER A 37 1.82 -30.61 13.13
C SER A 37 3.22 -30.71 12.49
N GLU A 38 4.06 -31.61 12.99
CA GLU A 38 5.35 -31.96 12.38
C GLU A 38 5.19 -32.75 11.06
N LYS A 39 4.24 -33.70 11.00
CA LYS A 39 3.93 -34.47 9.78
C LYS A 39 3.35 -33.59 8.65
N LEU A 40 2.59 -32.56 9.00
CA LEU A 40 2.06 -31.58 8.05
C LEU A 40 3.18 -30.66 7.50
N LYS A 41 4.11 -30.24 8.36
CA LYS A 41 5.30 -29.46 7.95
C LYS A 41 6.21 -30.26 7.02
N SER A 42 6.49 -31.54 7.30
CA SER A 42 7.34 -32.40 6.46
C SER A 42 6.72 -32.69 5.09
N LYS A 43 5.40 -32.90 5.01
CA LYS A 43 4.68 -32.98 3.71
C LYS A 43 4.81 -31.72 2.87
N SER A 44 4.82 -30.53 3.51
CA SER A 44 5.02 -29.27 2.78
C SER A 44 6.44 -29.13 2.23
N PHE A 45 7.45 -29.65 2.94
CA PHE A 45 8.86 -29.56 2.58
C PHE A 45 9.21 -30.40 1.35
N TRP A 46 8.68 -31.63 1.26
CA TRP A 46 8.90 -32.54 0.12
C TRP A 46 7.93 -32.33 -1.05
N SER A 47 6.98 -31.39 -0.92
CA SER A 47 6.12 -30.98 -2.03
C SER A 47 6.95 -30.39 -3.19
N LEU A 48 6.41 -30.38 -4.41
CA LEU A 48 7.09 -29.75 -5.55
C LEU A 48 7.50 -28.29 -5.29
N LYS A 49 6.68 -27.54 -4.54
CA LYS A 49 7.00 -26.17 -4.11
C LYS A 49 8.18 -26.14 -3.16
N GLY A 50 8.18 -27.01 -2.14
CA GLY A 50 9.27 -27.13 -1.18
C GLY A 50 10.57 -27.59 -1.83
N LEU A 51 10.50 -28.58 -2.72
CA LEU A 51 11.62 -29.04 -3.54
C LEU A 51 12.17 -27.93 -4.44
N SER A 52 11.32 -27.16 -5.11
CA SER A 52 11.75 -26.05 -5.96
C SER A 52 12.49 -24.99 -5.15
N PHE A 53 12.01 -24.71 -3.93
CA PHE A 53 12.69 -23.80 -3.01
C PHE A 53 14.06 -24.34 -2.57
N GLN A 54 14.12 -25.60 -2.10
CA GLN A 54 15.37 -26.24 -1.67
C GLN A 54 16.41 -26.31 -2.81
N ILE A 55 15.97 -26.67 -4.02
CA ILE A 55 16.83 -26.72 -5.21
C ILE A 55 17.35 -25.31 -5.54
N LYS A 56 16.50 -24.27 -5.52
CA LYS A 56 16.95 -22.88 -5.73
C LYS A 56 18.05 -22.49 -4.74
N THR A 57 17.84 -22.77 -3.45
CA THR A 57 18.80 -22.44 -2.39
C THR A 57 20.12 -23.18 -2.57
N LEU A 58 20.07 -24.50 -2.81
CA LEU A 58 21.28 -25.32 -3.00
C LEU A 58 22.09 -24.88 -4.23
N VAL A 59 21.43 -24.57 -5.35
CA VAL A 59 22.14 -24.10 -6.55
C VAL A 59 22.78 -22.73 -6.31
N LYS A 60 22.15 -21.84 -5.53
CA LYS A 60 22.74 -20.56 -5.14
C LYS A 60 23.98 -20.72 -4.27
N GLU A 61 23.92 -21.60 -3.26
CA GLU A 61 25.04 -21.87 -2.36
C GLU A 61 26.22 -22.52 -3.08
N LEU A 62 25.95 -23.51 -3.94
CA LEU A 62 26.96 -24.26 -4.67
C LEU A 62 27.50 -23.51 -5.91
N LYS A 63 26.81 -22.44 -6.36
CA LYS A 63 27.05 -21.65 -7.58
C LYS A 63 26.91 -22.42 -8.90
N SER A 64 27.50 -23.61 -9.00
CA SER A 64 27.30 -24.57 -10.09
C SER A 64 27.24 -25.98 -9.51
N THR A 65 26.32 -26.79 -10.01
CA THR A 65 26.09 -28.16 -9.53
C THR A 65 25.53 -29.04 -10.64
N THR A 66 25.19 -30.28 -10.34
CA THR A 66 24.54 -31.20 -11.29
C THR A 66 23.31 -31.83 -10.65
N TYR A 67 22.41 -32.34 -11.48
CA TYR A 67 21.26 -33.12 -11.00
C TYR A 67 21.68 -34.20 -9.99
N LYS A 68 22.76 -34.92 -10.27
CA LYS A 68 23.20 -36.06 -9.46
C LYS A 68 23.59 -35.62 -8.05
N VAL A 69 24.29 -34.49 -7.94
CA VAL A 69 24.70 -33.89 -6.67
C VAL A 69 23.47 -33.39 -5.90
N LEU A 70 22.59 -32.63 -6.54
CA LEU A 70 21.36 -32.12 -5.93
C LEU A 70 20.45 -33.25 -5.42
N ALA A 71 20.26 -34.29 -6.24
CA ALA A 71 19.45 -35.44 -5.86
C ALA A 71 20.05 -36.16 -4.64
N ASN A 72 21.37 -36.36 -4.60
CA ASN A 72 22.01 -37.02 -3.48
C ASN A 72 21.86 -36.23 -2.18
N ILE A 73 22.10 -34.91 -2.20
CA ILE A 73 21.94 -34.04 -1.02
C ILE A 73 20.49 -34.11 -0.50
N LEU A 74 19.51 -34.04 -1.40
CA LEU A 74 18.10 -34.10 -1.00
C LEU A 74 17.70 -35.49 -0.51
N ILE A 75 18.25 -36.56 -1.09
CA ILE A 75 18.02 -37.93 -0.62
C ILE A 75 18.60 -38.14 0.78
N GLU A 76 19.80 -37.61 1.05
CA GLU A 76 20.42 -37.68 2.37
C GLU A 76 19.55 -36.98 3.42
N LYS A 77 19.06 -35.77 3.10
CA LYS A 77 18.09 -35.05 3.94
C LYS A 77 16.81 -35.87 4.17
N LEU A 78 16.29 -36.54 3.15
CA LEU A 78 15.10 -37.39 3.27
C LEU A 78 15.38 -38.64 4.12
N GLN A 79 16.55 -39.27 3.97
CA GLN A 79 16.89 -40.50 4.70
C GLN A 79 16.93 -40.29 6.22
N ASN A 80 17.33 -39.10 6.67
CA ASN A 80 17.29 -38.74 8.09
C ASN A 80 15.87 -38.72 8.65
N GLU A 81 14.86 -38.37 7.84
CA GLU A 81 13.45 -38.40 8.24
C GLU A 81 12.83 -39.82 8.14
N LEU A 82 13.31 -40.64 7.19
CA LEU A 82 12.77 -41.98 6.91
C LEU A 82 13.38 -43.11 7.74
N GLN A 83 14.19 -42.82 8.76
CA GLN A 83 14.91 -43.84 9.53
C GLN A 83 13.97 -44.88 10.19
N LYS A 84 12.71 -44.51 10.47
CA LYS A 84 11.70 -45.36 11.15
C LYS A 84 10.84 -46.21 10.20
N ILE A 85 11.04 -46.13 8.88
CA ILE A 85 10.18 -46.80 7.87
C ILE A 85 10.88 -48.02 7.27
N HIS A 86 10.09 -49.03 6.89
CA HIS A 86 10.52 -50.27 6.25
C HIS A 86 11.34 -50.02 4.96
N SER A 87 12.32 -50.89 4.71
CA SER A 87 13.35 -50.69 3.66
C SER A 87 12.79 -50.59 2.23
N THR A 88 11.68 -51.28 1.94
CA THR A 88 11.03 -51.29 0.61
C THR A 88 10.30 -49.99 0.30
N GLU A 89 9.66 -49.40 1.29
CA GLU A 89 8.92 -48.13 1.15
C GLU A 89 9.88 -46.95 1.00
N ARG A 90 10.98 -46.96 1.78
CA ARG A 90 12.09 -46.01 1.63
C ARG A 90 12.66 -45.95 0.20
N ARG A 91 12.80 -47.10 -0.46
CA ARG A 91 13.29 -47.14 -1.86
C ARG A 91 12.32 -46.47 -2.84
N LYS A 92 11.01 -46.65 -2.65
CA LYS A 92 9.97 -46.03 -3.49
C LYS A 92 9.98 -44.51 -3.34
N GLU A 93 10.09 -44.01 -2.12
CA GLU A 93 10.14 -42.57 -1.84
C GLU A 93 11.39 -41.91 -2.43
N ILE A 94 12.55 -42.56 -2.36
CA ILE A 94 13.78 -42.08 -3.01
C ILE A 94 13.62 -41.99 -4.53
N GLN A 95 13.01 -42.99 -5.18
CA GLN A 95 12.76 -42.94 -6.62
C GLN A 95 11.77 -41.83 -6.99
N ASN A 96 10.73 -41.63 -6.17
CA ASN A 96 9.78 -40.54 -6.36
C ASN A 96 10.47 -39.17 -6.26
N LEU A 97 11.27 -38.96 -5.21
CA LEU A 97 12.05 -37.75 -5.01
C LEU A 97 12.95 -37.46 -6.21
N LYS A 98 13.70 -38.46 -6.69
CA LYS A 98 14.56 -38.32 -7.88
C LYS A 98 13.78 -37.82 -9.10
N ARG A 99 12.57 -38.34 -9.32
CA ARG A 99 11.70 -37.92 -10.43
C ARG A 99 11.23 -36.47 -10.25
N ARG A 100 10.83 -36.08 -9.04
CA ARG A 100 10.34 -34.73 -8.72
C ARG A 100 11.45 -33.67 -8.78
N VAL A 101 12.69 -34.02 -8.43
CA VAL A 101 13.85 -33.13 -8.58
C VAL A 101 14.05 -32.74 -10.05
N TYR A 102 13.90 -33.68 -10.99
CA TYR A 102 13.93 -33.35 -12.41
C TYR A 102 12.79 -32.42 -12.84
N ASP A 103 11.56 -32.66 -12.35
CA ASP A 103 10.41 -31.80 -12.66
C ASP A 103 10.68 -30.35 -12.23
N ALA A 104 11.14 -30.18 -10.99
CA ALA A 104 11.47 -28.86 -10.46
C ALA A 104 12.59 -28.17 -11.26
N ILE A 105 13.70 -28.88 -11.52
CA ILE A 105 14.81 -28.34 -12.30
C ILE A 105 14.36 -27.92 -13.69
N ASN A 106 13.64 -28.77 -14.42
CA ASN A 106 13.26 -28.49 -15.80
C ASN A 106 12.33 -27.27 -15.91
N VAL A 107 11.36 -27.15 -14.99
CA VAL A 107 10.49 -25.97 -14.94
C VAL A 107 11.30 -24.72 -14.58
N MET A 108 12.21 -24.81 -13.60
CA MET A 108 13.05 -23.66 -13.22
C MET A 108 14.00 -23.21 -14.33
N VAL A 109 14.50 -24.14 -15.14
CA VAL A 109 15.29 -23.84 -16.34
C VAL A 109 14.42 -23.17 -17.40
N ALA A 110 13.22 -23.69 -17.67
CA ALA A 110 12.29 -23.08 -18.63
C ALA A 110 11.85 -21.67 -18.21
N MET A 111 11.66 -21.43 -16.91
CA MET A 111 11.38 -20.10 -16.35
C MET A 111 12.61 -19.18 -16.35
N GLY A 112 13.81 -19.72 -16.61
CA GLY A 112 15.08 -19.01 -16.57
C GLY A 112 15.52 -18.58 -15.16
N VAL A 113 15.04 -19.26 -14.13
CA VAL A 113 15.53 -19.11 -12.76
C VAL A 113 16.88 -19.82 -12.60
N LEU A 114 17.04 -20.94 -13.31
CA LEU A 114 18.29 -21.69 -13.40
C LEU A 114 18.76 -21.73 -14.85
N GLU A 115 20.06 -21.83 -15.04
CA GLU A 115 20.68 -22.15 -16.33
C GLU A 115 21.15 -23.60 -16.32
N LYS A 116 21.16 -24.22 -17.50
CA LYS A 116 21.66 -25.59 -17.67
C LYS A 116 22.55 -25.67 -18.89
N ASP A 117 23.84 -25.89 -18.66
CA ASP A 117 24.80 -26.25 -19.70
C ASP A 117 25.16 -27.73 -19.58
N LYS A 118 24.73 -28.53 -20.55
CA LYS A 118 24.83 -30.00 -20.54
C LYS A 118 24.31 -30.60 -19.22
N LYS A 119 25.21 -30.98 -18.31
CA LYS A 119 24.90 -31.57 -16.99
C LYS A 119 25.04 -30.56 -15.84
N GLN A 120 25.70 -29.42 -16.08
CA GLN A 120 25.86 -28.36 -15.09
C GLN A 120 24.58 -27.52 -15.00
N ILE A 121 24.29 -27.07 -13.78
CA ILE A 121 23.13 -26.27 -13.41
C ILE A 121 23.65 -25.13 -12.51
N SER A 122 23.36 -23.89 -12.89
CA SER A 122 23.77 -22.68 -12.17
C SER A 122 22.59 -21.74 -11.94
N PHE A 123 22.76 -20.80 -11.01
CA PHE A 123 21.74 -19.81 -10.70
C PHE A 123 21.81 -18.61 -11.66
N HIS A 124 20.68 -18.19 -12.24
CA HIS A 124 20.65 -17.04 -13.14
C HIS A 124 20.45 -15.72 -12.37
N GLU A 125 21.55 -15.06 -12.01
CA GLU A 125 21.52 -13.87 -11.13
C GLU A 125 20.81 -12.65 -11.74
N GLN A 126 20.85 -12.47 -13.07
CA GLN A 126 20.31 -11.28 -13.72
C GLN A 126 18.78 -11.19 -13.57
N LYS A 127 18.04 -12.28 -13.83
CA LYS A 127 16.57 -12.28 -13.64
C LYS A 127 16.14 -12.04 -12.18
N ASP A 128 16.88 -12.55 -11.20
CA ASP A 128 16.54 -12.29 -9.78
C ASP A 128 16.67 -10.79 -9.46
N LYS A 129 17.68 -10.09 -10.03
CA LYS A 129 17.84 -8.63 -9.90
C LYS A 129 16.72 -7.88 -10.62
N GLU A 130 16.32 -8.31 -11.81
CA GLU A 130 15.22 -7.70 -12.57
C GLU A 130 13.89 -7.79 -11.83
N VAL A 131 13.55 -8.95 -11.26
CA VAL A 131 12.32 -9.12 -10.47
C VAL A 131 12.32 -8.21 -9.25
N VAL A 132 13.44 -8.13 -8.53
CA VAL A 132 13.56 -7.23 -7.36
C VAL A 132 13.41 -5.76 -7.79
N ASN A 133 14.04 -5.35 -8.89
CA ASN A 133 13.92 -3.98 -9.39
C ASN A 133 12.50 -3.66 -9.85
N PHE A 134 11.84 -4.57 -10.56
CA PHE A 134 10.44 -4.42 -10.96
C PHE A 134 9.51 -4.30 -9.75
N GLN A 135 9.72 -5.10 -8.70
CA GLN A 135 8.96 -4.99 -7.46
C GLN A 135 9.21 -3.66 -6.74
N LYS A 136 10.48 -3.21 -6.66
CA LYS A 136 10.82 -1.90 -6.10
C LYS A 136 10.13 -0.77 -6.84
N GLU A 137 10.11 -0.83 -8.16
CA GLU A 137 9.47 0.20 -8.99
C GLU A 137 7.95 0.20 -8.78
N GLN A 138 7.30 -0.97 -8.75
CA GLN A 138 5.88 -1.05 -8.40
C GLN A 138 5.57 -0.46 -7.02
N VAL A 139 6.42 -0.72 -6.02
CA VAL A 139 6.25 -0.16 -4.67
C VAL A 139 6.39 1.36 -4.71
N ARG A 140 7.40 1.89 -5.42
CA ARG A 140 7.60 3.34 -5.60
C ARG A 140 6.38 4.01 -6.22
N THR A 141 5.89 3.49 -7.35
CA THR A 141 4.69 4.01 -8.03
C THR A 141 3.48 4.01 -7.10
N LYS A 142 3.25 2.94 -6.34
CA LYS A 142 2.15 2.86 -5.38
C LYS A 142 2.30 3.88 -4.24
N LEU A 143 3.51 4.11 -3.75
CA LEU A 143 3.79 5.12 -2.72
C LEU A 143 3.52 6.54 -3.23
N GLU A 144 3.89 6.85 -4.47
CA GLU A 144 3.60 8.15 -5.09
C GLU A 144 2.10 8.38 -5.24
N ILE A 145 1.37 7.38 -5.74
CA ILE A 145 -0.10 7.43 -5.83
C ILE A 145 -0.72 7.66 -4.45
N LEU A 146 -0.24 6.94 -3.42
CA LEU A 146 -0.74 7.07 -2.06
C LEU A 146 -0.47 8.47 -1.50
N LYS A 147 0.73 9.03 -1.75
CA LYS A 147 1.10 10.39 -1.34
C LYS A 147 0.18 11.43 -1.97
N GLU A 148 -0.09 11.32 -3.26
CA GLU A 148 -0.98 12.25 -3.96
C GLU A 148 -2.43 12.12 -3.50
N LYS A 149 -2.92 10.88 -3.28
CA LYS A 149 -4.26 10.66 -2.71
C LYS A 149 -4.40 11.26 -1.31
N ARG A 150 -3.38 11.10 -0.45
CA ARG A 150 -3.34 11.73 0.87
C ARG A 150 -3.41 13.24 0.78
N LYS A 151 -2.61 13.86 -0.10
CA LYS A 151 -2.63 15.32 -0.32
C LYS A 151 -4.01 15.81 -0.75
N LYS A 152 -4.65 15.13 -1.70
CA LYS A 152 -6.01 15.45 -2.16
C LYS A 152 -7.05 15.32 -1.06
N LEU A 153 -6.97 14.23 -0.27
CA LEU A 153 -7.87 14.01 0.85
C LEU A 153 -7.71 15.09 1.92
N THR A 154 -6.48 15.38 2.34
CA THR A 154 -6.19 16.46 3.31
C THR A 154 -6.75 17.80 2.85
N LYS A 155 -6.54 18.15 1.57
CA LYS A 155 -7.09 19.37 0.99
C LYS A 155 -8.63 19.37 1.05
N ALA A 156 -9.28 18.30 0.63
CA ALA A 156 -10.74 18.18 0.63
C ALA A 156 -11.34 18.24 2.05
N THR A 157 -10.73 17.55 3.01
CA THR A 157 -11.14 17.58 4.42
C THR A 157 -11.03 18.99 5.00
N LEU A 158 -9.92 19.68 4.72
CA LEU A 158 -9.73 21.05 5.19
C LEU A 158 -10.76 22.00 4.58
N THR A 159 -10.98 21.93 3.26
CA THR A 159 -12.02 22.68 2.57
C THR A 159 -13.40 22.43 3.18
N TYR A 160 -13.75 21.18 3.47
CA TYR A 160 -15.01 20.82 4.12
C TYR A 160 -15.15 21.45 5.51
N MET A 161 -14.12 21.37 6.35
CA MET A 161 -14.13 21.96 7.68
C MET A 161 -14.31 23.48 7.62
N MET A 162 -13.61 24.15 6.70
CA MET A 162 -13.74 25.60 6.48
C MET A 162 -15.16 25.97 6.03
N TYR A 163 -15.75 25.24 5.09
CA TYR A 163 -17.14 25.49 4.67
C TYR A 163 -18.14 25.29 5.80
N LYS A 164 -17.95 24.27 6.63
CA LYS A 164 -18.80 24.01 7.80
C LYS A 164 -18.73 25.18 8.78
N GLN A 165 -17.52 25.65 9.09
CA GLN A 165 -17.31 26.81 9.96
C GLN A 165 -17.90 28.09 9.37
N LEU A 166 -17.66 28.36 8.08
CA LEU A 166 -18.21 29.53 7.39
C LEU A 166 -19.73 29.54 7.43
N THR A 167 -20.36 28.40 7.16
CA THR A 167 -21.82 28.26 7.19
C THR A 167 -22.36 28.53 8.59
N GLN A 168 -21.72 27.97 9.63
CA GLN A 168 -22.12 28.20 11.02
C GLN A 168 -21.97 29.68 11.43
N ARG A 169 -20.85 30.31 11.07
CA ARG A 169 -20.61 31.74 11.31
C ARG A 169 -21.65 32.61 10.62
N ASN A 170 -21.94 32.32 9.35
CA ASN A 170 -22.90 33.08 8.56
C ASN A 170 -24.35 32.90 9.03
N GLN A 171 -24.70 31.76 9.65
CA GLN A 171 -26.01 31.57 10.28
C GLN A 171 -26.22 32.45 11.52
N GLN A 172 -25.15 32.81 12.22
CA GLN A 172 -25.19 33.62 13.44
C GLN A 172 -25.22 35.12 13.14
N MET A 173 -24.74 35.54 11.97
CA MET A 173 -24.75 36.94 11.56
C MET A 173 -25.96 37.25 10.67
N LYS A 174 -26.67 38.34 10.96
CA LYS A 174 -27.62 38.91 10.00
C LYS A 174 -26.82 39.65 8.93
N MET A 175 -26.72 39.05 7.74
CA MET A 175 -25.99 39.63 6.61
C MET A 175 -26.86 40.65 5.87
N GLU A 176 -26.34 41.85 5.62
CA GLU A 176 -26.94 42.81 4.69
C GLU A 176 -26.66 42.38 3.24
N SER A 177 -27.67 42.50 2.38
CA SER A 177 -27.68 41.88 1.04
C SER A 177 -26.65 42.45 0.05
N GLU A 178 -26.08 43.64 0.31
CA GLU A 178 -25.26 44.36 -0.67
C GLU A 178 -23.77 43.94 -0.69
N SER A 179 -23.33 43.09 0.24
CA SER A 179 -21.91 42.71 0.40
C SER A 179 -21.68 41.19 0.50
N ILE A 180 -22.48 40.39 -0.21
CA ILE A 180 -22.38 38.92 -0.17
C ILE A 180 -21.62 38.41 -1.40
N LEU A 181 -20.58 37.60 -1.16
CA LEU A 181 -19.87 36.83 -2.18
C LEU A 181 -20.19 35.35 -2.03
N TYR A 182 -20.71 34.73 -3.10
CA TYR A 182 -21.01 33.31 -3.14
C TYR A 182 -19.82 32.52 -3.68
N THR A 183 -19.58 31.35 -3.10
CA THR A 183 -18.57 30.41 -3.59
C THR A 183 -19.06 29.69 -4.87
N PRO A 184 -18.17 29.36 -5.82
CA PRO A 184 -16.72 29.42 -5.66
C PRO A 184 -16.08 30.77 -5.95
N VAL A 185 -15.07 31.13 -5.15
CA VAL A 185 -14.30 32.38 -5.32
C VAL A 185 -12.80 32.13 -5.30
N PHE A 186 -12.06 32.93 -6.06
CA PHE A 186 -10.63 33.12 -5.87
C PHE A 186 -10.39 34.61 -5.68
N ALA A 187 -9.33 34.95 -4.96
CA ALA A 187 -8.96 36.35 -4.75
C ALA A 187 -7.59 36.61 -5.38
N PHE A 188 -7.28 37.87 -5.63
CA PHE A 188 -5.91 38.28 -5.88
C PHE A 188 -5.63 39.55 -5.09
N SER A 189 -4.37 39.75 -4.72
CA SER A 189 -3.88 40.98 -4.11
C SER A 189 -2.72 41.52 -4.90
N VAL A 190 -2.66 42.84 -4.98
CA VAL A 190 -1.55 43.57 -5.57
C VAL A 190 -1.28 44.78 -4.70
N GLN A 191 -0.01 45.12 -4.51
CA GLN A 191 0.32 46.36 -3.84
C GLN A 191 0.06 47.50 -4.82
N VAL A 192 -0.79 48.46 -4.44
CA VAL A 192 -1.14 49.59 -5.31
C VAL A 192 -0.37 50.81 -4.84
N PHE A 193 0.48 51.35 -5.71
CA PHE A 193 1.09 52.66 -5.59
C PHE A 193 0.66 53.47 -6.82
N ASP A 194 0.19 54.71 -6.67
CA ASP A 194 -0.30 55.53 -7.78
C ASP A 194 -1.29 54.80 -8.72
N ASN A 195 -1.30 55.15 -10.01
CA ASN A 195 -2.12 54.53 -11.09
C ASN A 195 -1.56 53.19 -11.61
N ASP A 196 -0.91 52.39 -10.75
CA ASP A 196 -0.19 51.17 -11.15
C ASP A 196 -1.06 49.91 -11.28
N LEU A 197 -2.38 50.05 -11.22
CA LEU A 197 -3.34 48.96 -11.45
C LEU A 197 -4.37 49.37 -12.49
N CYS A 198 -4.45 48.59 -13.58
CA CYS A 198 -5.47 48.75 -14.61
C CYS A 198 -6.28 47.46 -14.73
N MET A 199 -7.61 47.57 -14.59
CA MET A 199 -8.54 46.46 -14.76
C MET A 199 -9.49 46.77 -15.93
N GLN A 200 -9.54 45.88 -16.91
CA GLN A 200 -10.38 46.04 -18.11
C GLN A 200 -11.18 44.77 -18.36
N GLN A 201 -12.50 44.88 -18.34
CA GLN A 201 -13.37 43.80 -18.78
C GLN A 201 -13.61 43.92 -20.29
N LYS A 202 -13.34 42.83 -21.02
CA LYS A 202 -13.66 42.69 -22.44
C LYS A 202 -14.76 41.67 -22.62
N ASN A 203 -15.86 42.09 -23.24
CA ASN A 203 -16.96 41.24 -23.68
C ASN A 203 -17.62 40.40 -22.57
N GLY A 204 -17.53 40.82 -21.30
CA GLY A 204 -18.06 40.11 -20.13
C GLY A 204 -17.33 38.79 -19.77
N LYS A 205 -16.55 38.21 -20.70
CA LYS A 205 -15.91 36.89 -20.56
C LYS A 205 -14.41 36.96 -20.27
N LYS A 206 -13.79 38.13 -20.39
CA LYS A 206 -12.35 38.32 -20.19
C LYS A 206 -12.11 39.51 -19.28
N LEU A 207 -11.40 39.29 -18.19
CA LEU A 207 -10.88 40.34 -17.34
C LEU A 207 -9.36 40.44 -17.56
N ILE A 208 -8.87 41.63 -17.90
CA ILE A 208 -7.45 41.92 -18.06
C ILE A 208 -7.04 42.78 -16.88
N ILE A 209 -6.11 42.27 -16.08
CA ILE A 209 -5.53 42.98 -14.95
C ILE A 209 -4.06 43.22 -15.29
N LYS A 210 -3.65 44.49 -15.30
CA LYS A 210 -2.27 44.89 -15.51
C LYS A 210 -1.80 45.62 -14.26
N SER A 211 -0.66 45.21 -13.72
CA SER A 211 0.00 45.95 -12.67
C SER A 211 1.51 46.02 -12.87
N LYS A 212 2.11 47.10 -12.39
CA LYS A 212 3.58 47.20 -12.28
C LYS A 212 4.13 46.40 -11.09
N GLN A 213 3.26 46.06 -10.12
CA GLN A 213 3.60 45.29 -8.93
C GLN A 213 3.20 43.81 -9.10
N PRO A 214 3.83 42.89 -8.36
CA PRO A 214 3.50 41.46 -8.43
C PRO A 214 2.06 41.20 -7.98
N ILE A 215 1.34 40.42 -8.78
CA ILE A 215 -0.03 39.98 -8.48
C ILE A 215 0.04 38.62 -7.78
N TYR A 216 -0.49 38.54 -6.57
CA TYR A 216 -0.62 37.30 -5.80
C TYR A 216 -2.03 36.75 -5.95
N ILE A 217 -2.19 35.50 -6.33
CA ILE A 217 -3.49 34.84 -6.51
C ILE A 217 -3.69 33.85 -5.36
N TYR A 218 -4.86 33.90 -4.75
CA TYR A 218 -5.29 33.01 -3.68
C TYR A 218 -6.41 32.12 -4.20
N SER A 219 -6.22 30.82 -4.06
CA SER A 219 -7.27 29.84 -4.24
C SER A 219 -8.38 30.03 -3.21
N GLU A 220 -9.54 29.46 -3.50
CA GLU A 220 -10.67 29.45 -2.59
C GLU A 220 -10.32 28.99 -1.18
N LEU A 221 -9.54 27.92 -1.05
CA LEU A 221 -9.16 27.39 0.26
C LEU A 221 -8.31 28.40 1.06
N GLU A 222 -7.39 29.10 0.40
CA GLU A 222 -6.57 30.13 1.04
C GLU A 222 -7.41 31.35 1.44
N VAL A 223 -8.40 31.72 0.63
CA VAL A 223 -9.37 32.76 0.97
C VAL A 223 -10.19 32.34 2.20
N LEU A 224 -10.72 31.12 2.22
CA LEU A 224 -11.48 30.59 3.36
C LEU A 224 -10.64 30.55 4.65
N GLN A 225 -9.38 30.13 4.56
CA GLN A 225 -8.45 30.12 5.70
C GLN A 225 -8.18 31.52 6.24
N LYS A 226 -8.05 32.53 5.37
CA LYS A 226 -7.84 33.93 5.80
C LYS A 226 -9.09 34.58 6.40
N ILE A 227 -10.29 34.10 6.08
CA ILE A 227 -11.55 34.65 6.60
C ILE A 227 -11.91 34.06 7.98
N LEU A 228 -11.48 32.82 8.25
CA LEU A 228 -11.87 32.05 9.44
C LEU A 228 -10.80 32.00 10.54
N ASN A 229 -9.56 32.40 10.23
CA ASN A 229 -8.49 32.63 11.20
C ASN A 229 -8.37 34.12 11.49
#